data_AF-A0A537DFD6-F1
#
_entry.id   AF-A0A537DFD6-F1
#
_cell.length_a   1.000
_cell.length_b   1.000
_cell.length_c   1.000
_cell.angle_alpha   90.00
_cell.angle_beta   90.00
_cell.angle_gamma   90.00
#
_symmetry.space_group_name_H-M   'P 1'
#
loop_
_entity.id
_entity.type
_entity.pdbx_description
1 polymer ?
#
loop_
_entity_poly.entity_id
_entity_poly.type
_entity_poly.pdbx_seq_one_letter_code
_entity_poly.pdbx_strand_id
1 'polypeptide(L)'
;MEEFEEKFIKPIVNASYPATLAGLDLAVLQFSSSPGLMLNYTLLAGAMGFLLSAFSVFSYTIYPTRKKLWTSSALSFIAGLFCSILAVVLLILKPVIGSI
;
A
#
# COMPACT_ATOMS: atom_id res chain seq x y z
N MET A 1 28.76 8.72 10.65
CA MET A 1 27.49 9.41 10.33
C MET A 1 26.68 8.56 9.37
N GLU A 2 27.27 8.14 8.24
CA GLU A 2 26.63 7.25 7.24
C GLU A 2 26.10 5.92 7.82
N GLU A 3 26.87 5.24 8.67
CA GLU A 3 26.46 3.93 9.23
C GLU A 3 25.23 4.01 10.17
N PHE A 4 25.06 5.15 10.84
CA PHE A 4 23.88 5.41 11.68
C PHE A 4 22.65 5.69 10.80
N GLU A 5 22.81 6.51 9.77
CA GLU A 5 21.75 6.87 8.84
C GLU A 5 21.25 5.65 8.05
N GLU A 6 22.17 4.81 7.56
CA GLU A 6 21.81 3.56 6.88
C GLU A 6 21.08 2.57 7.79
N LYS A 7 21.45 2.50 9.07
CA LYS A 7 20.88 1.52 10.00
C LYS A 7 19.54 1.95 10.58
N PHE A 8 19.31 3.24 10.77
CA PHE A 8 18.12 3.73 11.49
C PHE A 8 17.20 4.62 10.66
N ILE A 9 17.72 5.44 9.73
CA ILE A 9 16.89 6.34 8.92
C ILE A 9 16.37 5.63 7.67
N LYS A 10 17.23 4.89 6.97
CA LYS A 10 16.87 4.16 5.74
C LYS A 10 15.69 3.18 5.90
N PRO A 11 15.57 2.38 6.99
CA PRO A 11 14.37 1.57 7.25
C PRO A 11 13.08 2.39 7.30
N ILE A 12 13.14 3.53 7.98
CA ILE A 12 11.99 4.42 8.19
C ILE A 12 11.56 4.99 6.84
N VAL A 13 12.50 5.59 6.12
CA VAL A 13 12.26 6.18 4.79
C VAL A 13 11.69 5.14 3.82
N ASN A 14 12.27 3.95 3.78
CA ASN A 14 11.80 2.88 2.89
C ASN A 14 10.38 2.39 3.24
N ALA A 15 10.05 2.31 4.53
CA ALA A 15 8.72 1.92 4.99
C ALA A 15 7.69 3.05 4.78
N SER A 16 8.11 4.32 4.83
CA SER A 16 7.25 5.47 4.59
C SER A 16 6.62 5.44 3.20
N TYR A 17 7.33 5.02 2.15
CA TYR A 17 6.77 4.98 0.79
C TYR A 17 5.49 4.14 0.68
N PRO A 18 5.49 2.81 0.97
CA PRO A 18 4.26 2.03 0.96
C PRO A 18 3.27 2.49 2.03
N ALA A 19 3.72 2.95 3.20
CA ALA A 19 2.80 3.49 4.22
C ALA A 19 2.01 4.71 3.72
N THR A 20 2.64 5.60 2.96
CA THR A 20 1.97 6.74 2.33
C THR A 20 0.94 6.29 1.31
N LEU A 21 1.25 5.28 0.47
CA LEU A 21 0.28 4.73 -0.48
C LEU A 21 -0.96 4.17 0.24
N ALA A 22 -0.76 3.44 1.33
CA ALA A 22 -1.88 2.98 2.16
C ALA A 22 -2.70 4.14 2.73
N GLY A 23 -2.02 5.18 3.22
CA GLY A 23 -2.66 6.39 3.73
C GLY A 23 -3.53 7.09 2.67
N LEU A 24 -3.06 7.12 1.41
CA LEU A 24 -3.82 7.67 0.30
C LEU A 24 -5.06 6.83 -0.02
N ASP A 25 -4.94 5.51 -0.06
CA ASP A 25 -6.10 4.60 -0.27
C ASP A 25 -7.15 4.81 0.83
N LEU A 26 -6.72 4.90 2.10
CA LEU A 26 -7.62 5.17 3.23
C LEU A 26 -8.21 6.59 3.21
N ALA A 27 -7.45 7.58 2.76
CA ALA A 27 -7.95 8.95 2.62
C ALA A 27 -9.07 9.01 1.58
N VAL A 28 -8.92 8.32 0.44
CA VAL A 28 -9.99 8.21 -0.56
C VAL A 28 -11.24 7.59 0.07
N LEU A 29 -11.12 6.52 0.87
CA LEU A 29 -12.25 5.92 1.58
C LEU A 29 -12.91 6.87 2.58
N GLN A 30 -12.13 7.64 3.32
CA GLN A 30 -12.63 8.58 4.33
C GLN A 30 -13.34 9.79 3.72
N PHE A 31 -12.86 10.29 2.58
CA PHE A 31 -13.38 11.51 1.96
C PHE A 31 -14.40 11.25 0.83
N SER A 32 -14.61 10.00 0.42
CA SER A 32 -15.60 9.67 -0.61
C SER A 32 -17.00 9.46 -0.01
N SER A 33 -17.99 10.22 -0.48
CA SER A 33 -19.36 10.17 0.07
C SER A 33 -20.12 8.88 -0.26
N SER A 34 -19.79 8.23 -1.39
CA SER A 34 -20.40 6.96 -1.81
C SER A 34 -19.51 6.26 -2.84
N PRO A 35 -18.40 5.62 -2.41
CA PRO A 35 -17.45 4.99 -3.33
C PRO A 35 -18.04 3.76 -4.05
N GLY A 36 -19.06 3.10 -3.46
CA GLY A 36 -19.57 1.81 -3.91
C GLY A 36 -18.80 0.65 -3.25
N LEU A 37 -19.50 -0.46 -3.00
CA LEU A 37 -18.94 -1.59 -2.22
C LEU A 37 -17.68 -2.19 -2.86
N MET A 38 -17.68 -2.37 -4.19
CA MET A 38 -16.53 -2.92 -4.91
C MET A 38 -15.29 -2.04 -4.75
N LEU A 39 -15.41 -0.73 -5.00
CA LEU A 39 -14.32 0.21 -4.85
C LEU A 39 -13.82 0.27 -3.40
N ASN A 40 -14.73 0.17 -2.42
CA ASN A 40 -14.37 0.17 -1.01
C ASN A 40 -13.47 -1.02 -0.65
N TYR A 41 -13.90 -2.24 -0.98
CA TYR A 41 -13.11 -3.44 -0.71
C TYR A 41 -11.77 -3.45 -1.46
N THR A 42 -11.75 -2.96 -2.71
CA THR A 42 -10.51 -2.90 -3.49
C THR A 42 -9.50 -1.92 -2.87
N LEU A 43 -9.92 -0.71 -2.48
CA LEU A 43 -9.03 0.26 -1.83
C LEU A 43 -8.58 -0.22 -0.46
N LEU A 44 -9.45 -0.88 0.31
CA LEU A 44 -9.10 -1.40 1.63
C LEU A 44 -8.08 -2.54 1.52
N ALA A 45 -8.27 -3.45 0.54
CA ALA A 45 -7.28 -4.49 0.24
C ALA A 45 -5.94 -3.89 -0.22
N GLY A 46 -5.98 -2.83 -1.03
CA GLY A 46 -4.79 -2.04 -1.42
C GLY A 46 -4.02 -1.51 -0.22
N ALA A 47 -4.73 -0.79 0.66
CA ALA A 47 -4.17 -0.24 1.89
C ALA A 47 -3.54 -1.31 2.79
N MET A 48 -4.21 -2.46 2.95
CA MET A 48 -3.67 -3.58 3.73
C MET A 48 -2.38 -4.14 3.11
N GLY A 49 -2.34 -4.33 1.78
CA GLY A 49 -1.15 -4.81 1.07
C GLY A 49 0.04 -3.87 1.25
N PHE A 50 -0.20 -2.56 1.12
CA PHE A 50 0.84 -1.56 1.31
C PHE A 50 1.31 -1.46 2.77
N LEU A 51 0.42 -1.51 3.77
CA LEU A 51 0.82 -1.54 5.18
C LEU A 51 1.65 -2.78 5.52
N LEU A 52 1.24 -3.95 5.00
CA LEU A 52 1.98 -5.19 5.20
C LEU A 52 3.36 -5.14 4.53
N SER A 53 3.46 -4.47 3.37
CA SER A 53 4.73 -4.19 2.72
C SER A 53 5.62 -3.26 3.55
N ALA A 54 5.08 -2.14 4.03
CA ALA A 54 5.79 -1.18 4.88
C ALA A 54 6.35 -1.85 6.13
N PHE A 55 5.52 -2.63 6.82
CA PHE A 55 5.91 -3.38 8.00
C PHE A 55 7.02 -4.40 7.71
N SER A 56 6.91 -5.11 6.58
CA SER A 56 7.87 -6.15 6.18
C SER A 56 9.22 -5.55 5.79
N VAL A 57 9.25 -4.45 5.02
CA VAL A 57 10.49 -3.74 4.64
C VAL A 57 11.17 -3.12 5.85
N PHE A 58 10.42 -2.49 6.75
CA PHE A 58 10.96 -1.96 8.00
C PHE A 58 11.64 -3.07 8.80
N SER A 59 10.92 -4.17 9.03
CA SER A 59 11.40 -5.32 9.80
C SER A 59 12.59 -6.01 9.15
N TYR A 60 12.61 -6.14 7.82
CA TYR A 60 13.74 -6.69 7.08
C TYR A 60 14.98 -5.82 7.20
N THR A 61 14.83 -4.49 7.11
CA THR A 61 15.98 -3.58 7.16
C THR A 61 16.63 -3.58 8.55
N ILE A 62 15.86 -3.77 9.63
CA ILE A 62 16.41 -3.94 10.99
C ILE A 62 17.02 -5.34 11.18
N TYR A 63 16.39 -6.38 10.64
CA TYR A 63 16.80 -7.78 10.78
C TYR A 63 16.98 -8.48 9.41
N PRO A 64 18.07 -8.17 8.67
CA PRO A 64 18.25 -8.62 7.28
C PRO A 64 18.49 -10.13 7.13
N THR A 65 18.64 -10.88 8.22
CA THR A 65 18.83 -12.34 8.23
C THR A 65 17.59 -13.12 7.78
N ARG A 66 16.39 -12.51 7.74
CA ARG A 66 15.16 -13.18 7.32
C ARG A 66 14.75 -12.78 5.90
N LYS A 67 15.34 -13.43 4.88
CA LYS A 67 14.98 -13.26 3.45
C LYS A 67 13.48 -13.37 3.15
N LYS A 68 12.72 -14.10 3.98
CA LYS A 68 11.26 -14.22 3.88
C LYS A 68 10.52 -12.87 4.03
N LEU A 69 11.06 -11.94 4.82
CA LEU A 69 10.46 -10.60 4.99
C LEU A 69 10.61 -9.74 3.74
N TRP A 70 11.75 -9.86 3.05
CA TRP A 70 11.97 -9.19 1.77
C TRP A 70 10.97 -9.66 0.70
N THR A 71 10.83 -10.97 0.55
CA THR A 71 9.87 -11.55 -0.41
C THR A 71 8.43 -11.20 -0.04
N SER A 72 8.11 -11.18 1.26
CA SER A 72 6.78 -10.78 1.75
C SER A 72 6.50 -9.31 1.45
N SER A 73 7.48 -8.41 1.63
CA SER A 73 7.29 -6.99 1.29
C SER A 73 7.01 -6.81 -0.20
N ALA A 74 7.82 -7.42 -1.06
CA ALA A 74 7.65 -7.32 -2.50
C ALA A 74 6.28 -7.86 -2.95
N LEU A 75 5.87 -9.02 -2.43
CA LEU A 75 4.58 -9.61 -2.77
C LEU A 75 3.41 -8.75 -2.30
N SER A 76 3.44 -8.27 -1.06
CA SER A 76 2.40 -7.40 -0.50
C SER A 76 2.33 -6.04 -1.23
N PHE A 77 3.48 -5.51 -1.65
CA PHE A 77 3.53 -4.28 -2.45
C PHE A 77 2.87 -4.46 -3.82
N ILE A 78 3.20 -5.56 -4.53
CA ILE A 78 2.61 -5.88 -5.83
C ILE A 78 1.10 -6.10 -5.69
N ALA A 79 0.65 -6.80 -4.64
CA ALA A 79 -0.77 -7.00 -4.37
C ALA A 79 -1.50 -5.66 -4.11
N GLY A 80 -0.89 -4.77 -3.32
CA GLY A 80 -1.40 -3.42 -3.09
C GLY A 80 -1.52 -2.62 -4.39
N LEU A 81 -0.44 -2.61 -5.19
CA LEU A 81 -0.39 -1.89 -6.47
C LEU A 81 -1.45 -2.41 -7.46
N PHE A 82 -1.64 -3.72 -7.53
CA PHE A 82 -2.67 -4.33 -8.35
C PHE A 82 -4.07 -3.88 -7.91
N CYS A 83 -4.34 -3.82 -6.61
CA CYS A 83 -5.59 -3.30 -6.08
C CYS A 83 -5.79 -1.82 -6.44
N SER A 84 -4.76 -0.98 -6.33
CA SER A 84 -4.87 0.44 -6.73
C SER A 84 -5.16 0.59 -8.22
N ILE A 85 -4.54 -0.22 -9.08
CA ILE A 85 -4.84 -0.24 -10.53
C ILE A 85 -6.32 -0.61 -10.75
N LEU A 86 -6.81 -1.66 -10.09
CA LEU A 86 -8.22 -2.04 -10.18
C LEU A 86 -9.15 -0.94 -9.67
N ALA A 87 -8.79 -0.26 -8.58
CA ALA A 87 -9.58 0.84 -8.03
C ALA A 87 -9.70 2.00 -9.03
N VAL A 88 -8.62 2.33 -9.74
CA VAL A 88 -8.64 3.34 -10.83
C VAL A 88 -9.57 2.91 -11.95
N VAL A 89 -9.50 1.65 -12.39
CA VAL A 89 -10.40 1.12 -13.42
C VAL A 89 -11.87 1.19 -12.96
N LEU A 90 -12.17 0.81 -11.73
CA LEU A 90 -13.51 0.88 -11.16
C LEU A 90 -14.02 2.34 -11.06
N LEU A 91 -13.16 3.28 -10.69
CA LEU A 91 -13.50 4.71 -10.65
C LEU A 91 -13.87 5.24 -12.04
N ILE A 92 -13.15 4.84 -13.08
CA ILE A 92 -13.42 5.24 -14.47
C ILE A 92 -14.73 4.61 -14.97
N LEU A 93 -15.02 3.37 -14.60
CA LEU A 93 -16.22 2.64 -15.04
C LEU A 93 -17.50 3.04 -14.29
N LYS A 94 -17.38 3.57 -13.07
CA LYS A 94 -18.52 4.02 -12.25
C LYS A 94 -19.55 4.90 -12.99
N PRO A 95 -19.17 5.99 -13.69
CA PRO A 95 -20.13 6.81 -14.43
C PRO A 95 -20.80 6.08 -15.60
N VAL A 96 -20.13 5.11 -16.23
CA VAL A 96 -20.69 4.33 -17.35
C VAL A 96 -21.81 3.42 -16.87
N ILE A 97 -21.68 2.85 -15.67
CA ILE A 97 -22.66 1.91 -15.09
C ILE A 97 -23.84 2.66 -14.44
N GLY A 98 -23.61 3.86 -13.89
CA GLY A 98 -24.66 4.68 -13.27
C GLY A 98 -25.53 5.48 -14.23
N SER A 99 -25.28 5.42 -15.55
CA SER A 99 -26.00 6.16 -16.60
C SER A 99 -26.96 5.27 -17.41
N ILE A 100 -27.25 4.05 -16.95
CA ILE A 100 -28.24 3.12 -17.51
C ILE A 100 -29.43 3.01 -16.55
#